data_AF-A0A523S0J0-F1
#
_entry.id   AF-A0A523S0J0-F1
#
_cell.length_a   1.000
_cell.length_b   1.000
_cell.length_c   1.000
_cell.angle_alpha   90.00
_cell.angle_beta   90.00
_cell.angle_gamma   90.00
#
_symmetry.space_group_name_H-M   'P 1'
#
loop_
_entity.id
_entity.type
_entity.pdbx_description
1 polymer ?
#
loop_
_entity_poly.entity_id
_entity_poly.type
_entity_poly.pdbx_seq_one_letter_code
_entity_poly.pdbx_strand_id
1 'polypeptide(L)'
;MSLRLTEALESSIVRGEEFVDVTQLMAVHFTNADRTVMESRLRFTSQEDIAYLAMRIGLRSQILKGFPKFSHEQNGKYLPCDIPSLVPAICIMVSSRMKGLDGSIICNHETGEPTHVVFTFKGEETPQRSNMDHLTSCVNHVMDRWKGWTDMLLNILTRDPKVGTWEIDWREFLAGESGFATMPWFSPMSFTDRVDALKSIVNASLALLSSFLSTAEMENRLVIELYEWLRNIEPQVDVVSTAPTGAMEVT
;
A
#
# COMPACT_ATOMS: atom_id res chain seq x y z
N MET A 1 -18.90 13.71 -1.38
CA MET A 1 -17.75 13.74 -2.31
C MET A 1 -17.81 12.69 -3.42
N SER A 2 -18.76 11.73 -3.45
CA SER A 2 -18.77 10.64 -4.45
C SER A 2 -19.28 11.00 -5.86
N LEU A 3 -20.10 12.04 -6.02
CA LEU A 3 -20.71 12.40 -7.31
C LEU A 3 -19.69 12.60 -8.44
N ARG A 4 -18.51 13.18 -8.14
CA ARG A 4 -17.47 13.45 -9.15
C ARG A 4 -16.84 12.19 -9.73
N LEU A 5 -16.72 11.11 -8.96
CA LEU A 5 -16.12 9.86 -9.46
C LEU A 5 -17.15 9.07 -10.28
N THR A 6 -18.41 9.02 -9.84
CA THR A 6 -19.49 8.41 -10.60
C THR A 6 -19.59 9.04 -11.99
N GLU A 7 -19.74 10.37 -12.04
CA GLU A 7 -19.85 11.11 -13.30
C GLU A 7 -18.63 10.87 -14.21
N ALA A 8 -17.42 10.84 -13.64
CA ALA A 8 -16.20 10.60 -14.40
C ALA A 8 -16.13 9.17 -14.97
N LEU A 9 -16.48 8.16 -14.19
CA LEU A 9 -16.52 6.76 -14.66
C LEU A 9 -17.60 6.57 -15.72
N GLU A 10 -18.79 7.15 -15.52
CA GLU A 10 -19.86 7.11 -16.51
C GLU A 10 -19.46 7.78 -17.83
N SER A 11 -18.79 8.92 -17.75
CA SER A 11 -18.30 9.64 -18.93
C SER A 11 -17.21 8.88 -19.71
N SER A 12 -16.54 7.92 -19.05
CA SER A 12 -15.50 7.10 -19.68
C SER A 12 -16.10 5.92 -20.46
N ILE A 13 -17.38 5.60 -20.29
CA ILE A 13 -18.01 4.44 -20.94
C ILE A 13 -18.15 4.69 -22.44
N VAL A 14 -17.44 3.90 -23.24
CA VAL A 14 -17.55 3.91 -24.70
C VAL A 14 -18.51 2.81 -25.15
N ARG A 15 -19.50 3.17 -25.98
CA ARG A 15 -20.48 2.20 -26.50
C ARG A 15 -19.79 1.14 -27.37
N GLY A 16 -19.94 -0.13 -26.99
CA GLY A 16 -19.44 -1.28 -27.75
C GLY A 16 -18.16 -1.91 -27.20
N GLU A 17 -17.53 -1.30 -26.19
CA GLU A 17 -16.41 -1.92 -25.47
C GLU A 17 -16.90 -2.66 -24.22
N GLU A 18 -16.39 -3.88 -23.98
CA GLU A 18 -16.71 -4.65 -22.78
C GLU A 18 -15.93 -4.14 -21.55
N PHE A 19 -14.71 -3.66 -21.77
CA PHE A 19 -13.83 -3.11 -20.75
C PHE A 19 -13.25 -1.78 -21.22
N VAL A 20 -13.30 -0.80 -20.34
CA VAL A 20 -12.74 0.54 -20.54
C VAL A 20 -11.54 0.72 -19.63
N ASP A 21 -10.43 1.20 -20.19
CA ASP A 21 -9.28 1.61 -19.40
C ASP A 21 -9.57 2.94 -18.69
N VAL A 22 -9.60 2.91 -17.35
CA VAL A 22 -9.81 4.08 -16.49
C VAL A 22 -8.59 4.35 -15.61
N THR A 23 -7.42 3.81 -15.98
CA THR A 23 -6.17 3.89 -15.21
C THR A 23 -5.82 5.33 -14.86
N GLN A 24 -5.84 6.24 -15.83
CA GLN A 24 -5.45 7.63 -15.62
C GLN A 24 -6.40 8.34 -14.63
N LEU A 25 -7.71 8.13 -14.78
CA LEU A 25 -8.71 8.68 -13.87
C LEU A 25 -8.46 8.20 -12.44
N MET A 26 -8.28 6.89 -12.27
CA MET A 26 -8.08 6.27 -10.97
C MET A 26 -6.73 6.67 -10.33
N ALA A 27 -5.68 6.82 -11.14
CA ALA A 27 -4.37 7.28 -10.68
C ALA A 27 -4.44 8.71 -10.14
N VAL A 28 -5.16 9.62 -10.79
CA VAL A 28 -5.36 10.99 -10.31
C VAL A 28 -6.05 11.01 -8.94
N HIS A 29 -7.01 10.12 -8.71
CA HIS A 29 -7.77 10.08 -7.47
C HIS A 29 -7.06 9.37 -6.32
N PHE A 30 -6.28 8.32 -6.60
CA PHE A 30 -5.89 7.36 -5.56
C PHE A 30 -4.39 7.07 -5.43
N THR A 31 -3.55 7.60 -6.33
CA THR A 31 -2.10 7.53 -6.16
C THR A 31 -1.65 8.50 -5.06
N ASN A 32 -0.71 8.07 -4.22
CA ASN A 32 -0.10 8.87 -3.17
C ASN A 32 1.34 8.39 -2.86
N ALA A 33 1.91 8.85 -1.74
CA ALA A 33 3.29 8.51 -1.35
C ALA A 33 3.53 7.02 -1.03
N ASP A 34 2.48 6.25 -0.76
CA ASP A 34 2.57 4.85 -0.31
C ASP A 34 2.03 3.85 -1.33
N ARG A 35 1.36 4.31 -2.39
CA ARG A 35 0.76 3.47 -3.42
C ARG A 35 0.53 4.21 -4.73
N THR A 36 0.59 3.48 -5.83
CA THR A 36 0.31 4.00 -7.18
C THR A 36 -0.65 3.08 -7.92
N VAL A 37 -1.67 3.65 -8.55
CA VAL A 37 -2.51 2.88 -9.49
C VAL A 37 -1.66 2.59 -10.73
N MET A 38 -1.49 1.30 -11.04
CA MET A 38 -0.69 0.83 -12.18
C MET A 38 -1.58 0.57 -13.41
N GLU A 39 -2.75 -0.01 -13.15
CA GLU A 39 -3.72 -0.36 -14.18
C GLU A 39 -5.11 -0.38 -13.55
N SER A 40 -6.12 0.08 -14.29
CA SER A 40 -7.51 -0.06 -13.88
C SER A 40 -8.44 -0.22 -15.07
N ARG A 41 -9.33 -1.22 -14.98
CA ARG A 41 -10.31 -1.54 -16.03
C ARG A 41 -11.71 -1.57 -15.46
N LEU A 42 -12.60 -0.80 -16.05
CA LEU A 42 -14.01 -0.74 -15.74
C LEU A 42 -14.78 -1.60 -16.74
N ARG A 43 -15.65 -2.47 -16.25
CA ARG A 43 -16.68 -3.13 -17.05
C ARG A 43 -18.04 -2.63 -16.58
N PHE A 44 -18.81 -2.08 -17.51
CA PHE A 44 -20.18 -1.66 -17.25
C PHE A 44 -21.08 -2.07 -18.39
N THR A 45 -22.10 -2.87 -18.10
CA THR A 45 -23.07 -3.33 -19.09
C THR A 45 -24.45 -2.79 -18.74
N SER A 46 -24.95 -1.79 -19.47
CA SER A 46 -26.27 -1.19 -19.21
C SER A 46 -27.45 -2.16 -19.37
N GLN A 47 -27.27 -3.28 -20.08
CA GLN A 47 -28.29 -4.30 -20.30
C GLN A 47 -28.41 -5.28 -19.13
N GLU A 48 -27.30 -5.57 -18.47
CA GLU A 48 -27.23 -6.49 -17.33
C GLU A 48 -27.15 -5.73 -16.00
N ASP A 49 -27.10 -4.40 -16.05
CA ASP A 49 -26.79 -3.45 -14.97
C ASP A 49 -25.45 -3.73 -14.27
N ILE A 50 -24.65 -4.70 -14.70
CA ILE A 50 -23.43 -5.10 -14.01
C ILE A 50 -22.35 -4.01 -14.09
N ALA A 51 -21.76 -3.67 -12.92
CA ALA A 51 -20.62 -2.76 -12.80
C ALA A 51 -19.45 -3.44 -12.04
N TYR A 52 -18.30 -3.58 -12.69
CA TYR A 52 -17.07 -4.12 -12.10
C TYR A 52 -15.88 -3.19 -12.35
N LEU A 53 -14.99 -3.07 -11.36
CA LEU A 53 -13.73 -2.37 -11.52
C LEU A 53 -12.59 -3.24 -11.04
N ALA A 54 -11.66 -3.57 -11.92
CA ALA A 54 -10.38 -4.14 -11.53
C ALA A 54 -9.34 -3.01 -11.38
N MET A 55 -8.55 -3.06 -10.32
CA MET A 55 -7.45 -2.13 -10.05
C MET A 55 -6.22 -2.90 -9.62
N ARG A 56 -5.10 -2.67 -10.32
CA ARG A 56 -3.78 -3.12 -9.91
C ARG A 56 -3.02 -1.93 -9.32
N ILE A 57 -2.58 -2.08 -8.08
CA ILE A 57 -2.01 -1.02 -7.27
C ILE A 57 -0.62 -1.45 -6.81
N GLY A 58 0.40 -0.72 -7.26
CA GLY A 58 1.77 -0.90 -6.79
C GLY A 58 1.95 -0.24 -5.43
N LEU A 59 2.75 -0.85 -4.57
CA LEU A 59 3.10 -0.28 -3.27
C LEU A 59 4.33 0.63 -3.37
N ARG A 60 4.94 0.99 -2.25
CA ARG A 60 6.06 1.93 -2.24
C ARG A 60 7.29 1.38 -2.96
N SER A 61 7.55 0.07 -2.88
CA SER A 61 8.59 -0.59 -3.66
C SER A 61 8.41 -0.39 -5.17
N GLN A 62 7.17 -0.35 -5.67
CA GLN A 62 6.87 -0.05 -7.08
C GLN A 62 7.18 1.42 -7.41
N ILE A 63 6.88 2.35 -6.51
CA ILE A 63 7.22 3.78 -6.68
C ILE A 63 8.74 3.94 -6.73
N LEU A 64 9.45 3.20 -5.88
CA LEU A 64 10.90 3.26 -5.73
C LEU A 64 11.68 2.46 -6.78
N LYS A 65 11.03 1.67 -7.65
CA LYS A 65 11.70 0.77 -8.59
C LYS A 65 12.73 1.44 -9.52
N GLY A 66 12.57 2.75 -9.77
CA GLY A 66 13.49 3.52 -10.61
C GLY A 66 14.71 4.08 -9.87
N PHE A 67 14.77 3.92 -8.55
CA PHE A 67 15.85 4.43 -7.72
C PHE A 67 16.94 3.38 -7.52
N PRO A 68 18.20 3.80 -7.29
CA PRO A 68 19.29 2.86 -7.00
C PRO A 68 18.98 1.99 -5.78
N LYS A 69 19.24 0.69 -5.92
CA LYS A 69 19.09 -0.31 -4.87
C LYS A 69 20.44 -0.98 -4.62
N PHE A 70 20.87 -1.00 -3.36
CA PHE A 70 22.22 -1.43 -2.96
C PHE A 70 22.23 -2.67 -2.06
N SER A 71 21.07 -3.32 -1.87
CA SER A 71 20.94 -4.43 -0.92
C SER A 71 21.65 -5.71 -1.34
N HIS A 72 22.16 -6.42 -0.34
CA HIS A 72 22.31 -7.87 -0.35
C HIS A 72 20.93 -8.56 -0.33
N GLU A 73 20.85 -9.82 -0.76
CA GLU A 73 19.58 -10.58 -0.83
C GLU A 73 18.76 -10.46 0.47
N GLN A 74 17.64 -9.75 0.43
CA GLN A 74 16.67 -9.78 1.51
C GLN A 74 15.87 -11.08 1.39
N ASN A 75 16.07 -11.97 2.37
CA ASN A 75 15.23 -13.15 2.53
C ASN A 75 13.85 -12.70 3.03
N GLY A 76 12.84 -12.68 2.15
CA GLY A 76 11.48 -12.34 2.59
C GLY A 76 10.49 -12.13 1.45
N LYS A 77 9.20 -12.32 1.77
CA LYS A 77 8.10 -12.19 0.80
C LYS A 77 7.76 -10.73 0.44
N TYR A 78 8.09 -9.79 1.31
CA TYR A 78 7.75 -8.38 1.17
C TYR A 78 8.95 -7.50 1.51
N LEU A 79 8.90 -6.22 1.11
CA LEU A 79 9.92 -5.23 1.42
C LEU A 79 9.44 -4.31 2.56
N PRO A 80 10.32 -3.90 3.50
CA PRO A 80 9.94 -3.02 4.61
C PRO A 80 9.26 -1.71 4.18
N CYS A 81 9.63 -1.14 3.04
CA CYS A 81 9.04 0.09 2.50
C CYS A 81 7.55 -0.06 2.16
N ASP A 82 7.08 -1.30 1.96
CA ASP A 82 5.69 -1.56 1.65
C ASP A 82 4.80 -1.63 2.90
N ILE A 83 5.36 -1.78 4.11
CA ILE A 83 4.61 -1.92 5.37
C ILE A 83 3.46 -0.90 5.50
N PRO A 84 3.67 0.41 5.29
CA PRO A 84 2.63 1.42 5.52
C PRO A 84 1.37 1.21 4.70
N SER A 85 1.48 0.65 3.49
CA SER A 85 0.32 0.32 2.65
C SER A 85 -0.06 -1.15 2.71
N LEU A 86 0.90 -2.07 2.78
CA LEU A 86 0.68 -3.51 2.75
C LEU A 86 -0.16 -3.98 3.93
N VAL A 87 0.19 -3.56 5.14
CA VAL A 87 -0.50 -4.02 6.36
C VAL A 87 -1.97 -3.58 6.32
N PRO A 88 -2.30 -2.29 6.09
CA PRO A 88 -3.69 -1.89 5.88
C PRO A 88 -4.41 -2.59 4.72
N ALA A 89 -3.73 -2.86 3.59
CA ALA A 89 -4.33 -3.54 2.45
C ALA A 89 -4.79 -4.95 2.82
N ILE A 90 -3.93 -5.72 3.50
CA ILE A 90 -4.26 -7.06 3.97
C ILE A 90 -5.43 -7.00 4.96
N CYS A 91 -5.43 -6.04 5.90
CA CYS A 91 -6.56 -5.86 6.79
C CYS A 91 -7.87 -5.64 6.02
N ILE A 92 -7.85 -4.83 4.95
CA ILE A 92 -9.03 -4.52 4.15
C ILE A 92 -9.52 -5.75 3.39
N MET A 93 -8.60 -6.47 2.75
CA MET A 93 -8.90 -7.66 1.94
C MET A 93 -9.54 -8.77 2.75
N VAL A 94 -9.06 -8.96 3.97
CA VAL A 94 -9.49 -10.04 4.84
C VAL A 94 -10.72 -9.63 5.66
N SER A 95 -10.97 -8.33 5.82
CA SER A 95 -12.13 -7.86 6.58
C SER A 95 -13.44 -8.25 5.90
N SER A 96 -14.22 -9.07 6.60
CA SER A 96 -15.60 -9.46 6.27
C SER A 96 -16.56 -8.27 6.12
N ARG A 97 -16.16 -7.07 6.56
CA ARG A 97 -16.94 -5.83 6.44
C ARG A 97 -16.92 -5.25 5.03
N MET A 98 -15.99 -5.68 4.18
CA MET A 98 -15.82 -5.18 2.82
C MET A 98 -16.60 -6.02 1.80
N LYS A 99 -17.92 -5.81 1.75
CA LYS A 99 -18.77 -6.44 0.73
C LYS A 99 -18.48 -5.90 -0.66
N GLY A 100 -18.56 -6.75 -1.67
CA GLY A 100 -18.29 -6.38 -3.06
C GLY A 100 -16.83 -6.07 -3.37
N LEU A 101 -15.90 -6.47 -2.49
CA LEU A 101 -14.46 -6.41 -2.72
C LEU A 101 -13.90 -7.83 -2.79
N ASP A 102 -13.14 -8.12 -3.84
CA ASP A 102 -12.22 -9.24 -3.88
C ASP A 102 -10.80 -8.70 -4.04
N GLY A 103 -9.83 -9.37 -3.44
CA GLY A 103 -8.46 -8.90 -3.37
C GLY A 103 -7.45 -10.02 -3.46
N SER A 104 -6.37 -9.78 -4.20
CA SER A 104 -5.18 -10.63 -4.15
C SER A 104 -3.89 -9.80 -4.02
N ILE A 105 -2.85 -10.42 -3.47
CA ILE A 105 -1.51 -9.84 -3.39
C ILE A 105 -0.59 -10.64 -4.28
N ILE A 106 0.11 -9.93 -5.14
CA ILE A 106 1.07 -10.51 -6.06
C ILE A 106 2.46 -10.04 -5.64
N CYS A 107 3.31 -11.02 -5.36
CA CYS A 107 4.73 -10.83 -5.04
C CYS A 107 5.50 -11.77 -5.95
N ASN A 108 6.43 -11.23 -6.74
CA ASN A 108 7.22 -12.04 -7.65
C ASN A 108 8.70 -11.88 -7.34
N HIS A 109 9.18 -12.77 -6.46
CA HIS A 109 10.60 -12.81 -6.08
C HIS A 109 11.48 -13.27 -7.22
N GLU A 110 10.98 -14.18 -8.06
CA GLU A 110 11.76 -14.79 -9.14
C GLU A 110 12.02 -13.80 -10.28
N THR A 111 11.08 -12.88 -10.54
CA THR A 111 11.24 -11.84 -11.57
C THR A 111 11.74 -10.51 -11.03
N GLY A 112 11.86 -10.36 -9.71
CA GLY A 112 12.22 -9.10 -9.06
C GLY A 112 11.16 -8.01 -9.21
N GLU A 113 9.92 -8.35 -9.56
CA GLU A 113 8.85 -7.36 -9.65
C GLU A 113 8.40 -6.91 -8.25
N PRO A 114 8.21 -5.59 -8.04
CA PRO A 114 7.70 -5.07 -6.78
C PRO A 114 6.31 -5.60 -6.41
N THR A 115 6.04 -5.65 -5.11
CA THR A 115 4.75 -6.08 -4.57
C THR A 115 3.62 -5.20 -5.09
N HIS A 116 2.55 -5.83 -5.56
CA HIS A 116 1.33 -5.14 -5.95
C HIS A 116 0.09 -5.86 -5.46
N VAL A 117 -0.97 -5.07 -5.24
CA VAL A 117 -2.28 -5.52 -4.80
C VAL A 117 -3.24 -5.41 -5.98
N VAL A 118 -4.05 -6.44 -6.20
CA VAL A 118 -5.13 -6.41 -7.18
C VAL A 118 -6.45 -6.41 -6.44
N PHE A 119 -7.24 -5.37 -6.64
CA PHE A 119 -8.62 -5.29 -6.16
C PHE A 119 -9.60 -5.43 -7.30
N THR A 120 -10.64 -6.20 -7.08
CA THR A 120 -11.82 -6.25 -7.93
C THR A 120 -13.02 -5.79 -7.13
N PHE A 121 -13.62 -4.69 -7.55
CA PHE A 121 -14.80 -4.11 -6.94
C PHE A 121 -16.03 -4.48 -7.75
N LYS A 122 -17.13 -4.78 -7.06
CA LYS A 122 -18.44 -5.08 -7.63
C LYS A 122 -19.47 -4.06 -7.16
N GLY A 123 -20.20 -3.46 -8.09
CA GLY A 123 -21.46 -2.80 -7.79
C GLY A 123 -22.53 -3.85 -7.50
N GLU A 124 -23.09 -3.84 -6.29
CA GLU A 124 -24.22 -4.72 -5.94
C GLU A 124 -25.54 -4.11 -6.41
N GLU A 125 -26.46 -4.93 -6.91
CA GLU A 125 -27.82 -4.47 -7.23
C GLU A 125 -28.58 -4.11 -5.95
N THR A 126 -29.01 -2.85 -5.83
CA THR A 126 -30.04 -2.48 -4.85
C THR A 126 -31.12 -1.65 -5.54
N PRO A 127 -32.40 -1.79 -5.13
CA PRO A 127 -33.53 -1.13 -5.82
C PRO A 127 -33.53 0.40 -5.71
N GLN A 128 -32.56 1.01 -5.02
CA GLN A 128 -32.55 2.43 -4.66
C GLN A 128 -31.41 3.22 -5.30
N ARG A 129 -30.43 2.56 -5.92
CA ARG A 129 -29.22 3.20 -6.47
C ARG A 129 -28.69 2.43 -7.67
N SER A 130 -28.03 3.14 -8.59
CA SER A 130 -27.37 2.50 -9.74
C SER A 130 -26.19 1.64 -9.30
N ASN A 131 -25.86 0.61 -10.08
CA ASN A 131 -24.70 -0.23 -9.78
C ASN A 131 -23.38 0.54 -9.89
N MET A 132 -23.33 1.59 -10.71
CA MET A 132 -22.19 2.52 -10.75
C MET A 132 -22.05 3.33 -9.45
N ASP A 133 -23.14 3.79 -8.86
CA ASP A 133 -23.12 4.48 -7.56
C ASP A 133 -22.64 3.56 -6.44
N HIS A 134 -23.03 2.28 -6.45
CA HIS A 134 -22.51 1.31 -5.48
C HIS A 134 -21.03 1.03 -5.71
N LEU A 135 -20.62 0.82 -6.97
CA LEU A 135 -19.23 0.56 -7.31
C LEU A 135 -18.34 1.72 -6.85
N THR A 136 -18.70 2.96 -7.20
CA THR A 136 -17.97 4.17 -6.80
C THR A 136 -17.96 4.36 -5.28
N SER A 137 -19.07 4.07 -4.60
CA SER A 137 -19.14 4.12 -3.15
C SER A 137 -18.22 3.07 -2.51
N CYS A 138 -18.17 1.85 -3.04
CA CYS A 138 -17.32 0.77 -2.57
C CYS A 138 -15.84 1.12 -2.74
N VAL A 139 -15.46 1.58 -3.95
CA VAL A 139 -14.11 2.07 -4.26
C VAL A 139 -13.69 3.17 -3.30
N ASN A 140 -14.48 4.24 -3.16
CA ASN A 140 -14.14 5.34 -2.25
C ASN A 140 -14.02 4.85 -0.81
N HIS A 141 -14.95 4.01 -0.35
CA HIS A 141 -14.91 3.46 1.00
C HIS A 141 -13.62 2.70 1.30
N VAL A 142 -13.22 1.82 0.37
CA VAL A 142 -12.01 1.02 0.49
C VAL A 142 -10.77 1.92 0.45
N MET A 143 -10.68 2.83 -0.52
CA MET A 143 -9.50 3.68 -0.69
C MET A 143 -9.34 4.70 0.45
N ASP A 144 -10.44 5.25 0.98
CA ASP A 144 -10.44 6.13 2.14
C ASP A 144 -10.05 5.37 3.41
N ARG A 145 -10.58 4.16 3.60
CA ARG A 145 -10.20 3.31 4.74
C ARG A 145 -8.75 2.88 4.67
N TRP A 146 -8.25 2.55 3.48
CA TRP A 146 -6.85 2.22 3.27
C TRP A 146 -5.96 3.40 3.66
N LYS A 147 -6.27 4.59 3.16
CA LYS A 147 -5.57 5.82 3.58
C LYS A 147 -5.62 6.02 5.09
N GLY A 148 -6.81 5.97 5.69
CA GLY A 148 -6.99 6.23 7.13
C GLY A 148 -6.24 5.24 8.01
N TRP A 149 -6.10 3.98 7.59
CA TRP A 149 -5.33 2.98 8.33
C TRP A 149 -3.82 3.11 8.13
N THR A 150 -3.36 3.50 6.94
CA THR A 150 -1.96 3.92 6.73
C THR A 150 -1.61 5.10 7.63
N ASP A 151 -2.45 6.14 7.66
CA ASP A 151 -2.26 7.31 8.50
C ASP A 151 -2.30 6.94 9.99
N MET A 152 -3.19 6.02 10.40
CA MET A 152 -3.25 5.52 11.78
C MET A 152 -1.96 4.80 12.17
N LEU A 153 -1.46 3.90 11.33
CA LEU A 153 -0.21 3.18 11.58
C LEU A 153 0.96 4.15 11.79
N LEU A 154 1.12 5.12 10.89
CA LEU A 154 2.17 6.13 11.02
C LEU A 154 1.97 7.03 12.26
N ASN A 155 0.73 7.34 12.62
CA ASN A 155 0.41 8.11 13.83
C ASN A 155 0.63 7.34 15.13
N ILE A 156 0.58 6.00 15.12
CA ILE A 156 1.00 5.20 16.29
C ILE A 156 2.49 5.42 16.53
N LEU A 157 3.29 5.48 15.48
CA LEU A 157 4.75 5.65 15.57
C LEU A 157 5.16 7.04 16.04
N THR A 158 4.44 8.09 15.64
CA THR A 158 4.69 9.46 16.16
C THR A 158 4.39 9.59 17.64
N ARG A 159 3.62 8.65 18.21
CA ARG A 159 3.28 8.59 19.65
C ARG A 159 4.06 7.51 20.40
N ASP A 160 4.95 6.79 19.73
CA ASP A 160 5.78 5.78 20.37
C ASP A 160 6.74 6.47 21.36
N PRO A 161 6.79 6.03 22.63
CA PRO A 161 7.61 6.70 23.65
C PRO A 161 9.13 6.58 23.41
N LYS A 162 9.56 5.62 22.58
CA LYS A 162 10.98 5.43 22.24
C LYS A 162 11.38 6.24 21.03
N VAL A 163 10.60 6.16 19.95
CA VAL A 163 11.00 6.69 18.63
C VAL A 163 10.16 7.89 18.16
N GLY A 164 9.06 8.22 18.85
CA GLY A 164 8.14 9.27 18.42
C GLY A 164 8.75 10.67 18.46
N THR A 165 9.76 10.91 19.30
CA THR A 165 10.46 12.20 19.41
C THR A 165 11.63 12.34 18.43
N TRP A 166 11.94 11.31 17.65
CA TRP A 166 13.12 11.30 16.76
C TRP A 166 12.85 12.01 15.42
N GLU A 167 11.63 12.50 15.18
CA GLU A 167 11.23 13.20 13.94
C GLU A 167 11.62 12.44 12.65
N ILE A 168 11.51 11.10 12.69
CA ILE A 168 11.91 10.21 11.60
C ILE A 168 10.93 10.33 10.43
N ASP A 169 11.44 10.51 9.22
CA ASP A 169 10.67 10.19 8.01
C ASP A 169 10.60 8.66 7.85
N TRP A 170 9.53 8.07 8.38
CA TRP A 170 9.28 6.62 8.33
C TRP A 170 9.31 6.05 6.92
N ARG A 171 8.85 6.81 5.93
CA ARG A 171 8.80 6.33 4.54
C ARG A 171 10.19 6.22 3.93
N GLU A 172 11.08 7.10 4.35
CA GLU A 172 12.47 7.15 3.92
C GLU A 172 13.32 6.14 4.68
N PHE A 173 13.12 6.05 5.99
CA PHE A 173 13.71 5.00 6.83
C PHE A 173 13.45 3.61 6.25
N LEU A 174 12.18 3.28 5.97
CA LEU A 174 11.81 1.97 5.45
C LEU A 174 12.27 1.74 4.00
N ALA A 175 12.45 2.80 3.22
CA ALA A 175 13.08 2.71 1.90
C ALA A 175 14.54 2.26 2.04
N GLY A 176 15.28 2.87 2.96
CA GLY A 176 16.63 2.45 3.34
C GLY A 176 16.69 1.00 3.83
N GLU A 177 15.77 0.62 4.72
CA GLU A 177 15.64 -0.77 5.20
C GLU A 177 15.17 -1.74 4.12
N SER A 178 14.76 -1.27 2.94
CA SER A 178 14.47 -2.10 1.76
C SER A 178 15.62 -2.13 0.75
N GLY A 179 16.75 -1.50 1.09
CA GLY A 179 17.93 -1.40 0.24
C GLY A 179 17.93 -0.27 -0.76
N PHE A 180 16.89 0.58 -0.80
CA PHE A 180 16.90 1.75 -1.66
C PHE A 180 17.84 2.82 -1.08
N ALA A 181 18.47 3.55 -1.98
CA ALA A 181 19.29 4.69 -1.61
C ALA A 181 18.44 5.73 -0.86
N THR A 182 18.86 6.11 0.34
CA THR A 182 18.14 7.13 1.08
C THR A 182 18.47 8.52 0.55
N MET A 183 17.51 9.41 0.68
CA MET A 183 17.61 10.79 0.22
C MET A 183 18.63 11.58 1.08
N PRO A 184 19.29 12.62 0.52
CA PRO A 184 20.38 13.30 1.21
C PRO A 184 19.95 14.06 2.48
N TRP A 185 18.65 14.37 2.60
CA TRP A 185 18.07 15.01 3.77
C TRP A 185 17.69 14.03 4.89
N PHE A 186 17.74 12.71 4.63
CA PHE A 186 17.48 11.71 5.64
C PHE A 186 18.69 11.58 6.57
N SER A 187 18.49 11.93 7.84
CA SER A 187 19.52 11.85 8.87
C SER A 187 20.00 10.40 9.03
N PRO A 188 21.32 10.13 8.97
CA PRO A 188 21.85 8.81 9.23
C PRO A 188 21.45 8.33 10.64
N MET A 189 21.01 7.08 10.72
CA MET A 189 20.65 6.43 11.98
C MET A 189 21.69 5.37 12.36
N SER A 190 21.99 5.23 13.65
CA SER A 190 22.85 4.15 14.13
C SER A 190 22.16 2.79 13.95
N PHE A 191 22.91 1.70 13.80
CA PHE A 191 22.33 0.36 13.66
C PHE A 191 21.34 0.03 14.79
N THR A 192 21.69 0.39 16.03
CA THR A 192 20.83 0.19 17.21
C THR A 192 19.50 0.97 17.09
N ASP A 193 19.55 2.22 16.63
CA ASP A 193 18.34 3.03 16.44
C ASP A 193 17.45 2.45 15.34
N ARG A 194 18.05 1.94 14.26
CA ARG A 194 17.31 1.26 13.18
C ARG A 194 16.63 -0.02 13.68
N VAL A 195 17.30 -0.81 14.52
CA VAL A 195 16.70 -1.99 15.18
C VAL A 195 15.47 -1.58 16.00
N ASP A 196 15.57 -0.53 16.80
CA ASP A 196 14.47 -0.09 17.65
C ASP A 196 13.31 0.51 16.83
N ALA A 197 13.62 1.27 15.78
CA ALA A 197 12.61 1.80 14.86
C ALA A 197 11.87 0.67 14.10
N LEU A 198 12.58 -0.36 13.62
CA LEU A 198 11.96 -1.53 12.99
C LEU A 198 11.05 -2.28 13.98
N LYS A 199 11.49 -2.48 15.23
CA LYS A 199 10.64 -3.09 16.26
C LYS A 199 9.38 -2.27 16.51
N SER A 200 9.48 -0.95 16.57
CA SER A 200 8.32 -0.07 16.76
C SER A 200 7.31 -0.19 15.63
N ILE A 201 7.74 -0.17 14.36
CA ILE A 201 6.80 -0.33 13.24
C ILE A 201 6.21 -1.73 13.15
N VAL A 202 6.98 -2.77 13.46
CA VAL A 202 6.45 -4.14 13.55
C VAL A 202 5.38 -4.21 14.62
N ASN A 203 5.66 -3.72 15.84
CA ASN A 203 4.70 -3.73 16.94
C ASN A 203 3.42 -2.94 16.61
N ALA A 204 3.56 -1.76 16.02
CA ALA A 204 2.41 -0.95 15.58
C ALA A 204 1.58 -1.67 14.52
N SER A 205 2.24 -2.35 13.58
CA SER A 205 1.58 -3.14 12.53
C SER A 205 0.81 -4.34 13.09
N LEU A 206 1.41 -5.07 14.05
CA LEU A 206 0.76 -6.17 14.75
C LEU A 206 -0.41 -5.70 15.63
N ALA A 207 -0.29 -4.53 16.25
CA ALA A 207 -1.38 -3.91 16.99
C ALA A 207 -2.53 -3.49 16.06
N LEU A 208 -2.23 -2.97 14.86
CA LEU A 208 -3.23 -2.64 13.85
C LEU A 208 -4.01 -3.89 13.43
N LEU A 209 -3.32 -4.96 13.06
CA LEU A 209 -3.93 -6.24 12.65
C LEU A 209 -4.89 -6.75 13.73
N SER A 210 -4.41 -6.85 14.98
CA SER A 210 -5.22 -7.36 16.09
C SER A 210 -6.38 -6.45 16.50
N SER A 211 -6.32 -5.15 16.20
CA SER A 211 -7.40 -4.21 16.51
C SER A 211 -8.53 -4.23 15.47
N PHE A 212 -8.22 -4.53 14.20
CA PHE A 212 -9.19 -4.44 13.11
C PHE A 212 -9.72 -5.78 12.63
N LEU A 213 -8.99 -6.86 12.87
CA LEU A 213 -9.39 -8.20 12.48
C LEU A 213 -9.92 -8.99 13.69
N SER A 214 -11.00 -9.71 13.46
CA SER A 214 -11.50 -10.72 14.38
C SER A 214 -10.55 -11.93 14.44
N THR A 215 -10.70 -12.77 15.47
CA THR A 215 -9.89 -13.99 15.61
C THR A 215 -9.96 -14.89 14.37
N ALA A 216 -11.14 -15.04 13.76
CA ALA A 216 -11.30 -15.83 12.54
C ALA A 216 -10.60 -15.19 11.33
N GLU A 217 -10.62 -13.86 11.23
CA GLU A 217 -9.91 -13.13 10.16
C GLU A 217 -8.39 -13.20 10.35
N MET A 218 -7.90 -13.27 11.59
CA MET A 218 -6.48 -13.47 11.89
C MET A 218 -5.95 -14.84 11.46
N GLU A 219 -6.82 -15.84 11.28
CA GLU A 219 -6.46 -17.17 10.76
C GLU A 219 -6.35 -17.20 9.22
N ASN A 220 -6.66 -16.09 8.54
CA ASN A 220 -6.48 -16.00 7.09
C ASN A 220 -5.01 -16.16 6.71
N ARG A 221 -4.74 -16.98 5.69
CA ARG A 221 -3.38 -17.26 5.20
C ARG A 221 -2.56 -16.00 4.91
N LEU A 222 -3.16 -14.96 4.31
CA LEU A 222 -2.45 -13.71 4.03
C LEU A 222 -1.99 -12.99 5.30
N VAL A 223 -2.80 -13.04 6.36
CA VAL A 223 -2.47 -12.46 7.67
C VAL A 223 -1.36 -13.25 8.34
N ILE A 224 -1.43 -14.58 8.31
CA ILE A 224 -0.39 -15.46 8.88
C ILE A 224 0.95 -15.21 8.17
N GLU A 225 0.97 -15.21 6.84
CA GLU A 225 2.19 -14.96 6.06
C GLU A 225 2.76 -13.56 6.33
N LEU A 226 1.91 -12.54 6.43
CA LEU A 226 2.33 -11.18 6.81
C LEU A 226 2.90 -11.15 8.23
N TYR A 227 2.26 -11.83 9.16
CA TYR A 227 2.64 -11.88 10.57
C TYR A 227 4.01 -12.55 10.76
N GLU A 228 4.22 -13.68 10.09
CA GLU A 228 5.50 -14.38 10.07
C GLU A 228 6.59 -13.53 9.44
N TRP A 229 6.31 -12.86 8.32
CA TRP A 229 7.28 -11.96 7.71
C TRP A 229 7.63 -10.79 8.65
N LEU A 230 6.65 -10.07 9.20
CA LEU A 230 6.85 -8.93 10.10
C LEU A 230 7.73 -9.30 11.31
N ARG A 231 7.57 -10.50 11.87
CA ARG A 231 8.35 -10.97 13.02
C ARG A 231 9.80 -11.30 12.69
N ASN A 232 10.10 -11.58 11.43
CA ASN A 232 11.43 -11.96 10.95
C ASN A 232 12.13 -10.82 10.20
N ILE A 233 11.58 -9.59 10.23
CA ILE A 233 12.26 -8.43 9.64
C ILE A 233 13.50 -8.11 10.47
N GLU A 234 14.64 -8.05 9.79
CA GLU A 234 15.92 -7.63 10.34
C GLU A 234 16.39 -6.34 9.66
N PRO A 235 17.11 -5.46 10.38
CA PRO A 235 17.71 -4.28 9.78
C PRO A 235 18.72 -4.69 8.70
N GLN A 236 18.83 -3.87 7.67
CA GLN A 236 19.95 -3.98 6.73
C GLN A 236 21.28 -3.82 7.46
N VAL A 237 22.32 -4.47 6.93
CA VAL A 237 23.70 -4.28 7.42
C VAL A 237 24.08 -2.82 7.19
N ASP A 238 23.92 -2.36 5.96
CA ASP A 238 24.24 -0.99 5.54
C ASP A 238 23.05 -0.31 4.88
N VAL A 239 22.90 0.99 5.12
CA VAL A 239 21.92 1.86 4.45
C VAL A 239 22.71 2.97 3.76
N VAL A 240 22.62 3.02 2.43
CA VAL A 240 23.39 3.95 1.61
C VAL A 240 22.63 5.26 1.46
N SER A 241 23.25 6.37 1.84
CA SER A 241 22.74 7.71 1.53
C SER A 241 23.23 8.17 0.16
N THR A 242 22.36 8.85 -0.59
CA THR A 242 22.71 9.50 -1.87
C THR A 242 23.51 10.79 -1.71
N ALA A 243 23.86 11.19 -0.48
CA ALA A 243 24.71 12.35 -0.24
C ALA A 243 26.06 12.22 -0.98
N PRO A 244 26.56 13.28 -1.64
CA PRO A 244 27.86 13.24 -2.29
C PRO A 244 28.95 13.06 -1.21
N THR A 245 29.69 11.96 -1.30
CA THR A 245 30.86 11.65 -0.47
C THR A 245 32.07 12.53 -0.79
N GLY A 246 31.87 13.83 -1.02
CA GLY A 246 32.94 14.73 -1.42
C GLY A 246 32.55 16.20 -1.37
N ALA A 247 32.77 16.84 -0.21
CA ALA A 247 33.17 18.24 -0.11
C ALA A 247 33.56 18.56 1.34
N MET A 248 34.76 18.17 1.76
CA MET A 248 35.64 18.96 2.64
C MET A 248 37.01 18.27 2.79
N GLU A 249 37.77 18.21 1.69
CA GLU A 249 39.19 18.54 1.76
C GLU A 249 39.33 19.88 1.03
N VAL A 250 39.41 20.96 1.80
CA VAL A 250 39.96 22.23 1.33
C VAL A 250 40.97 22.67 2.39
N THR A 251 42.23 22.32 2.09
CA THR A 251 43.51 22.86 2.57
C THR A 251 43.67 23.23 4.04
#